data_AF-A0A0C2VVG9-F1
#
_entry.id   AF-A0A0C2VVG9-F1
#
_cell.length_a   1.000
_cell.length_b   1.000
_cell.length_c   1.000
_cell.angle_alpha   90.00
_cell.angle_beta   90.00
_cell.angle_gamma   90.00
#
_symmetry.space_group_name_H-M   'P 1'
#
loop_
_entity.id
_entity.type
_entity.pdbx_description
1 polymer ?
#
loop_
_entity_poly.entity_id
_entity_poly.type
_entity_poly.pdbx_seq_one_letter_code
_entity_poly.pdbx_strand_id
1 'polypeptide(L)'
;MSILRESQVHDLIRNNHNIQKGINSLLAISDNTNYIHEDTYINGITADFTLLENNKIRAIIECKAGNINITDYVRGIGQSLQYEYFYDERISPKGFEYHQNFNSILLFPSSVVRENNFNIGNFKYPLSTLLFEINDTNNIIRHIEQKELNTLKQASLRGLVTISQYYFRDTRIYESYILLKHLAYLHFKGFYFINRTQLENEFLRKIGTQNNNNWRNAFITLSSLGLITSQNLPTPFGFTLAHLTFEAFASKIMFSYMQPYVKELYEVFNNRIVQLNNQDIKNHIFHKYNNRDVLFLTESEGRYISSWLNILRDDFGCINFQPRSSQREIIYNPIELNELSLQQYIRNNSKAYEYIEKYNNLLRTL
;
A
#
# COMPACT_ATOMS: atom_id res chain seq x y z
N MET A 1 16.44 1.63 1.41
CA MET A 1 15.46 2.47 2.10
C MET A 1 15.87 2.60 3.56
N SER A 2 15.61 3.74 4.19
CA SER A 2 15.80 3.90 5.64
C SER A 2 14.66 3.17 6.37
N ILE A 3 15.00 2.28 7.30
CA ILE A 3 14.01 1.67 8.19
C ILE A 3 13.59 2.74 9.22
N LEU A 4 12.30 2.93 9.43
CA LEU A 4 11.79 3.89 10.42
C LEU A 4 11.96 3.34 11.84
N ARG A 5 12.60 4.13 12.70
CA ARG A 5 12.66 3.89 14.16
C ARG A 5 11.36 4.34 14.81
N GLU A 6 11.05 3.78 15.98
CA GLU A 6 9.84 4.10 16.75
C GLU A 6 9.71 5.60 17.02
N SER A 7 10.79 6.26 17.45
CA SER A 7 10.80 7.72 17.66
C SER A 7 10.45 8.51 16.39
N GLN A 8 10.85 8.02 15.21
CA GLN A 8 10.52 8.66 13.94
C GLN A 8 9.05 8.47 13.58
N VAL A 9 8.46 7.32 13.93
CA VAL A 9 7.01 7.08 13.81
C VAL A 9 6.25 8.04 14.74
N HIS A 10 6.71 8.23 15.98
CA HIS A 10 6.11 9.18 16.91
C HIS A 10 6.19 10.61 16.37
N ASP A 11 7.36 11.03 15.90
CA ASP A 11 7.56 12.35 15.30
C ASP A 11 6.70 12.57 14.06
N LEU A 12 6.50 11.54 13.23
CA LEU A 12 5.62 11.59 12.08
C LEU A 12 4.16 11.84 12.52
N ILE A 13 3.64 11.10 13.49
CA ILE A 13 2.27 11.29 13.98
C ILE A 13 2.11 12.67 14.66
N ARG A 14 3.09 13.10 15.46
CA ARG A 14 3.02 14.36 16.20
C ARG A 14 3.06 15.59 15.29
N ASN A 15 3.94 15.56 14.28
CA ASN A 15 4.29 16.77 13.53
C ASN A 15 3.69 16.81 12.11
N ASN A 16 3.08 15.72 11.61
CA ASN A 16 2.53 15.66 10.26
C ASN A 16 0.99 15.58 10.27
N HIS A 17 0.34 16.72 10.04
CA HIS A 17 -1.12 16.79 9.97
C HIS A 17 -1.74 15.90 8.90
N ASN A 18 -1.04 15.58 7.80
CA ASN A 18 -1.58 14.66 6.80
C ASN A 18 -1.68 13.23 7.33
N ILE A 19 -0.76 12.82 8.21
CA ILE A 19 -0.81 11.51 8.86
C ILE A 19 -1.96 11.47 9.86
N GLN A 20 -2.11 12.51 10.69
CA GLN A 20 -3.25 12.64 11.61
C GLN A 20 -4.59 12.61 10.87
N LYS A 21 -4.72 13.37 9.76
CA LYS A 21 -5.89 13.31 8.88
C LYS A 21 -6.13 11.92 8.31
N GLY A 22 -5.07 11.23 7.92
CA GLY A 22 -5.14 9.84 7.48
C GLY A 22 -5.70 8.91 8.56
N ILE A 23 -5.15 8.99 9.78
CA ILE A 23 -5.64 8.23 10.96
C ILE A 23 -7.11 8.56 11.24
N ASN A 24 -7.46 9.84 11.29
CA ASN A 24 -8.83 10.31 11.53
C ASN A 24 -9.80 9.77 10.46
N SER A 25 -9.40 9.83 9.20
CA SER A 25 -10.19 9.30 8.08
C SER A 25 -10.41 7.79 8.18
N LEU A 26 -9.39 7.02 8.58
CA LEU A 26 -9.52 5.57 8.79
C LEU A 26 -10.44 5.23 9.97
N LEU A 27 -10.48 6.08 11.00
CA LEU A 27 -11.37 5.94 12.14
C LEU A 27 -12.77 6.54 11.92
N ALA A 28 -13.00 7.17 10.76
CA ALA A 28 -14.21 7.91 10.42
C ALA A 28 -14.55 9.01 11.45
N ILE A 29 -13.54 9.75 11.91
CA ILE A 29 -13.67 10.83 12.90
C ILE A 29 -13.27 12.18 12.33
N SER A 30 -13.64 13.26 13.04
CA SER A 30 -13.36 14.62 12.59
C SER A 30 -11.87 14.98 12.66
N ASP A 31 -11.45 15.96 11.85
CA ASP A 31 -10.10 16.52 11.91
C ASP A 31 -9.84 17.30 13.22
N ASN A 32 -10.89 17.65 13.97
CA ASN A 32 -10.78 18.27 15.30
C ASN A 32 -10.58 17.20 16.39
N THR A 33 -9.50 16.43 16.27
CA THR A 33 -9.12 15.36 17.20
C THR A 33 -7.84 15.75 17.92
N ASN A 34 -7.81 15.59 19.25
CA ASN A 34 -6.61 15.85 20.04
C ASN A 34 -5.77 14.57 20.22
N TYR A 35 -4.47 14.66 19.96
CA TYR A 35 -3.51 13.57 20.10
C TYR A 35 -2.66 13.82 21.34
N ILE A 36 -2.94 13.12 22.43
CA ILE A 36 -2.15 13.18 23.65
C ILE A 36 -0.99 12.20 23.49
N HIS A 37 0.24 12.72 23.43
CA HIS A 37 1.46 11.92 23.32
C HIS A 37 1.93 11.46 24.72
N GLU A 38 2.36 10.20 24.84
CA GLU A 38 2.87 9.58 26.08
C GLU A 38 1.90 9.69 27.27
N ASP A 39 0.65 9.23 27.07
CA ASP A 39 -0.39 9.28 28.08
C ASP A 39 -0.31 8.07 29.03
N THR A 40 -0.15 8.32 30.33
CA THR A 40 0.10 7.27 31.32
C THR A 40 -1.17 6.84 32.05
N TYR A 41 -1.47 5.55 31.95
CA TYR A 41 -2.58 4.84 32.58
C TYR A 41 -2.15 4.21 33.91
N ILE A 42 -3.07 3.49 34.55
CA ILE A 42 -2.80 2.74 35.78
C ILE A 42 -1.62 1.76 35.61
N ASN A 43 -0.99 1.41 36.74
CA ASN A 43 0.17 0.51 36.79
C ASN A 43 1.40 0.99 35.97
N GLY A 44 1.45 2.28 35.61
CA GLY A 44 2.56 2.87 34.87
C GLY A 44 2.61 2.48 33.39
N ILE A 45 1.49 1.98 32.84
CA ILE A 45 1.39 1.67 31.41
C ILE A 45 1.22 3.00 30.65
N THR A 46 2.21 3.37 29.85
CA THR A 46 2.16 4.57 29.00
C THR A 46 1.79 4.17 27.58
N ALA A 47 0.72 4.76 27.05
CA ALA A 47 0.36 4.66 25.65
C ALA A 47 1.10 5.71 24.82
N ASP A 48 1.50 5.36 23.60
CA ASP A 48 2.21 6.30 22.73
C ASP A 48 1.31 7.47 22.35
N PHE A 49 0.05 7.19 21.98
CA PHE A 49 -0.95 8.23 21.77
C PHE A 49 -2.35 7.86 22.28
N THR A 50 -3.00 8.79 22.96
CA THR A 50 -4.45 8.76 23.24
C THR A 50 -5.15 9.78 22.35
N LEU A 51 -6.12 9.34 21.55
CA LEU A 51 -6.90 10.19 20.65
C LEU A 51 -8.22 10.58 21.30
N LEU A 52 -8.47 11.88 21.43
CA LEU A 52 -9.72 12.43 21.93
C LEU A 52 -10.56 13.03 20.80
N GLU A 53 -11.76 12.51 20.62
CA GLU A 53 -12.80 13.10 19.79
C GLU A 53 -13.90 13.65 20.71
N ASN A 54 -14.19 14.96 20.64
CA ASN A 54 -15.19 15.62 21.50
C ASN A 54 -14.97 15.33 23.00
N ASN A 55 -13.72 15.38 23.46
CA ASN A 55 -13.29 15.06 24.83
C ASN A 55 -13.56 13.62 25.29
N LYS A 56 -13.79 12.69 24.35
CA LYS A 56 -13.91 11.25 24.63
C LYS A 56 -12.78 10.47 24.00
N ILE A 57 -12.26 9.47 24.71
CA ILE A 57 -11.20 8.59 24.20
C ILE A 57 -11.78 7.76 23.05
N ARG A 58 -11.35 8.09 21.84
CA ARG A 58 -11.77 7.44 20.60
C ARG A 58 -10.86 6.28 20.23
N ALA A 59 -9.56 6.45 20.46
CA ALA A 59 -8.59 5.40 20.22
C ALA A 59 -7.35 5.55 21.10
N ILE A 60 -6.64 4.44 21.30
CA ILE A 60 -5.30 4.41 21.91
C ILE A 60 -4.36 3.72 20.91
N ILE A 61 -3.22 4.35 20.62
CA ILE A 61 -2.24 3.89 19.63
C ILE A 61 -1.00 3.38 20.34
N GLU A 62 -0.60 2.17 19.97
CA GLU A 62 0.73 1.60 20.19
C GLU A 62 1.51 1.66 18.87
N CYS A 63 2.66 2.32 18.87
CA CYS A 63 3.56 2.39 17.74
C CYS A 63 4.66 1.33 17.85
N LYS A 64 5.20 0.90 16.71
CA LYS A 64 6.37 0.03 16.64
C LYS A 64 7.35 0.48 15.58
N ALA A 65 8.64 0.17 15.77
CA ALA A 65 9.67 0.37 14.76
C ALA A 65 9.57 -0.63 13.59
N GLY A 66 10.20 -0.30 12.46
CA GLY A 66 10.26 -1.15 11.27
C GLY A 66 11.10 -2.42 11.42
N ASN A 67 12.26 -2.31 12.07
CA ASN A 67 13.09 -3.46 12.47
C ASN A 67 12.77 -3.76 13.93
N ILE A 68 11.95 -4.76 14.15
CA ILE A 68 11.42 -5.12 15.47
C ILE A 68 11.51 -6.62 15.65
N ASN A 69 11.95 -7.07 16.82
CA ASN A 69 11.96 -8.50 17.10
C ASN A 69 10.54 -9.01 17.41
N ILE A 70 10.36 -10.33 17.33
CA ILE A 70 9.05 -10.95 17.57
C ILE A 70 8.51 -10.69 18.99
N THR A 71 9.38 -10.63 19.99
CA THR A 71 8.99 -10.41 21.39
C THR A 71 8.40 -9.03 21.59
N ASP A 72 9.01 -8.00 21.01
CA ASP A 72 8.51 -6.63 21.06
C ASP A 72 7.23 -6.45 20.25
N TYR A 73 7.08 -7.15 19.12
CA TYR A 73 5.84 -7.15 18.36
C TYR A 73 4.68 -7.77 19.17
N VAL A 74 4.91 -8.93 19.79
CA VAL A 74 3.93 -9.60 20.67
C VAL A 74 3.62 -8.75 21.90
N ARG A 75 4.62 -8.05 22.46
CA ARG A 75 4.42 -7.08 23.54
C ARG A 75 3.48 -5.94 23.11
N GLY A 76 3.63 -5.44 21.89
CA GLY A 76 2.70 -4.47 21.29
C GLY A 76 1.26 -4.96 21.23
N ILE A 77 1.05 -6.21 20.81
CA ILE A 77 -0.28 -6.84 20.83
C ILE A 77 -0.82 -6.94 22.26
N GLY A 78 0.03 -7.31 23.22
CA GLY A 78 -0.34 -7.35 24.65
C GLY A 78 -0.72 -5.98 25.21
N GLN A 79 -0.06 -4.90 24.77
CA GLN A 79 -0.45 -3.53 25.12
C GLN A 79 -1.81 -3.17 24.51
N SER A 80 -2.07 -3.52 23.25
CA SER A 80 -3.39 -3.32 22.63
C SER A 80 -4.51 -4.07 23.37
N LEU A 81 -4.23 -5.29 23.87
CA LEU A 81 -5.16 -6.03 24.73
C LEU A 81 -5.43 -5.30 26.03
N GLN A 82 -4.41 -4.68 26.63
CA GLN A 82 -4.64 -3.88 27.83
C GLN A 82 -5.45 -2.61 27.57
N TYR A 83 -5.29 -1.99 26.40
CA TYR A 83 -6.12 -0.84 26.02
C TYR A 83 -7.59 -1.22 25.83
N GLU A 84 -7.88 -2.43 25.33
CA GLU A 84 -9.24 -2.99 25.30
C GLU A 84 -9.80 -3.17 26.70
N TYR A 85 -9.02 -3.73 27.63
CA TYR A 85 -9.42 -3.85 29.03
C TYR A 85 -9.68 -2.48 29.69
N PHE A 86 -8.85 -1.47 29.41
CA PHE A 86 -9.08 -0.12 29.93
C PHE A 86 -10.40 0.48 29.44
N TYR A 87 -10.78 0.20 28.18
CA TYR A 87 -12.07 0.59 27.65
C TYR A 87 -13.22 -0.11 28.38
N ASP A 88 -13.15 -1.44 28.52
CA ASP A 88 -14.20 -2.26 29.13
C ASP A 88 -14.47 -1.86 30.59
N GLU A 89 -13.41 -1.62 31.36
CA GLU A 89 -13.49 -1.21 32.77
C GLU A 89 -13.54 0.31 32.99
N ARG A 90 -13.57 1.09 31.90
CA ARG A 90 -13.60 2.58 31.91
C ARG A 90 -12.43 3.21 32.67
N ILE A 91 -11.25 2.61 32.56
CA ILE A 91 -10.01 3.07 33.19
C ILE A 91 -9.40 4.16 32.33
N SER A 92 -9.58 5.42 32.71
CA SER A 92 -9.16 6.57 31.92
C SER A 92 -8.09 7.40 32.62
N PRO A 93 -7.05 7.84 31.89
CA PRO A 93 -6.13 8.83 32.40
C PRO A 93 -6.88 10.16 32.42
N LYS A 94 -6.78 10.89 33.53
CA LYS A 94 -7.37 12.24 33.67
C LYS A 94 -8.91 12.28 33.59
N GLY A 95 -9.58 11.13 33.66
CA GLY A 95 -11.05 11.03 33.81
C GLY A 95 -11.86 11.27 32.55
N PHE A 96 -11.26 11.21 31.35
CA PHE A 96 -12.03 11.28 30.10
C PHE A 96 -12.95 10.06 29.94
N GLU A 97 -14.16 10.28 29.44
CA GLU A 97 -15.03 9.15 29.07
C GLU A 97 -14.51 8.46 27.80
N TYR A 98 -14.79 7.17 27.66
CA TYR A 98 -14.55 6.46 26.40
C TYR A 98 -15.69 6.67 25.40
N HIS A 99 -15.34 6.73 24.12
CA HIS A 99 -16.30 6.72 23.03
C HIS A 99 -16.86 5.30 22.83
N GLN A 100 -18.14 5.16 22.47
CA GLN A 100 -18.80 3.84 22.27
C GLN A 100 -18.15 3.01 21.15
N ASN A 101 -17.56 3.69 20.17
CA ASN A 101 -16.83 3.06 19.05
C ASN A 101 -15.32 3.07 19.31
N PHE A 102 -14.86 2.79 20.52
CA PHE A 102 -13.43 2.78 20.85
C PHE A 102 -12.64 1.79 19.99
N ASN A 103 -11.39 2.13 19.66
CA ASN A 103 -10.44 1.21 19.03
C ASN A 103 -9.06 1.25 19.72
N SER A 104 -8.47 0.08 19.93
CA SER A 104 -7.01 0.00 20.09
C SER A 104 -6.37 -0.01 18.69
N ILE A 105 -5.19 0.59 18.54
CA ILE A 105 -4.49 0.65 17.25
C ILE A 105 -3.07 0.18 17.47
N LEU A 106 -2.64 -0.83 16.70
CA LEU A 106 -1.24 -1.19 16.57
C LEU A 106 -0.74 -0.61 15.24
N LEU A 107 0.13 0.39 15.32
CA LEU A 107 0.63 1.15 14.19
C LEU A 107 2.10 0.85 13.94
N PHE A 108 2.44 0.48 12.71
CA PHE A 108 3.83 0.17 12.36
C PHE A 108 4.23 0.58 10.93
N PRO A 109 5.52 0.75 10.65
CA PRO A 109 6.03 0.97 9.31
C PRO A 109 5.88 -0.24 8.39
N SER A 110 5.76 -0.03 7.08
CA SER A 110 5.66 -1.13 6.09
C SER A 110 6.88 -2.06 6.08
N SER A 111 8.04 -1.60 6.56
CA SER A 111 9.22 -2.42 6.81
C SER A 111 8.98 -3.55 7.81
N VAL A 112 7.96 -3.47 8.69
CA VAL A 112 7.65 -4.56 9.62
C VAL A 112 7.34 -5.86 8.88
N VAL A 113 6.61 -5.79 7.77
CA VAL A 113 6.26 -6.97 6.97
C VAL A 113 7.42 -7.44 6.08
N ARG A 114 8.30 -6.52 5.66
CA ARG A 114 9.36 -6.79 4.69
C ARG A 114 10.66 -7.28 5.32
N GLU A 115 11.05 -6.73 6.47
CA GLU A 115 12.40 -6.88 7.01
C GLU A 115 12.50 -7.88 8.18
N ASN A 116 11.36 -8.35 8.72
CA ASN A 116 11.36 -9.22 9.91
C ASN A 116 11.07 -10.68 9.58
N ASN A 117 11.58 -11.56 10.44
CA ASN A 117 11.48 -13.02 10.29
C ASN A 117 10.13 -13.61 10.77
N PHE A 118 9.10 -12.77 10.97
CA PHE A 118 7.78 -13.20 11.39
C PHE A 118 6.70 -12.70 10.42
N ASN A 119 5.57 -13.40 10.40
CA ASN A 119 4.43 -13.05 9.56
C ASN A 119 3.30 -12.50 10.43
N ILE A 120 2.91 -11.25 10.19
CA ILE A 120 1.86 -10.56 10.97
C ILE A 120 0.48 -11.28 10.88
N GLY A 121 0.22 -12.05 9.82
CA GLY A 121 -1.01 -12.84 9.69
C GLY A 121 -1.07 -14.06 10.60
N ASN A 122 0.04 -14.47 11.22
CA ASN A 122 0.11 -15.63 12.11
C ASN A 122 -0.17 -15.30 13.58
N PHE A 123 -0.42 -14.04 13.92
CA PHE A 123 -0.76 -13.62 15.28
C PHE A 123 -2.28 -13.50 15.46
N LYS A 124 -2.70 -13.65 16.71
CA LYS A 124 -4.07 -13.32 17.14
C LYS A 124 -4.04 -11.92 17.74
N TYR A 125 -4.99 -11.09 17.33
CA TYR A 125 -5.17 -9.73 17.82
C TYR A 125 -6.43 -9.64 18.70
N PRO A 126 -6.50 -8.69 19.65
CA PRO A 126 -7.73 -8.33 20.36
C PRO A 126 -8.84 -7.89 19.39
N LEU A 127 -10.09 -7.94 19.82
CA LEU A 127 -11.24 -7.70 18.94
C LEU A 127 -11.34 -6.23 18.51
N SER A 128 -10.98 -5.30 19.39
CA SER A 128 -11.01 -3.86 19.16
C SER A 128 -9.81 -3.33 18.36
N THR A 129 -8.79 -4.18 18.13
CA THR A 129 -7.51 -3.76 17.57
C THR A 129 -7.57 -3.59 16.06
N LEU A 130 -7.24 -2.39 15.60
CA LEU A 130 -6.99 -2.08 14.19
C LEU A 130 -5.49 -2.08 13.92
N LEU A 131 -5.08 -2.65 12.78
CA LEU A 131 -3.69 -2.66 12.35
C LEU A 131 -3.46 -1.56 11.32
N PHE A 132 -2.74 -0.51 11.72
CA PHE A 132 -2.40 0.59 10.84
C PHE A 132 -0.97 0.48 10.37
N GLU A 133 -0.76 0.77 9.10
CA GLU A 133 0.56 0.73 8.49
C GLU A 133 0.90 2.09 7.90
N ILE A 134 2.11 2.59 8.18
CA ILE A 134 2.70 3.76 7.51
C ILE A 134 3.74 3.26 6.51
N ASN A 135 3.62 3.64 5.24
CA ASN A 135 4.63 3.27 4.25
C ASN A 135 5.97 3.99 4.53
N ASP A 136 7.07 3.23 4.60
CA ASP A 136 8.41 3.76 4.94
C ASP A 136 8.89 4.89 4.02
N THR A 137 8.41 4.93 2.79
CA THR A 137 8.93 5.83 1.73
C THR A 137 8.08 7.09 1.59
N ASN A 138 6.76 6.94 1.58
CA ASN A 138 5.84 8.05 1.28
C ASN A 138 4.95 8.47 2.45
N ASN A 139 5.07 7.82 3.60
CA ASN A 139 4.31 8.07 4.83
C ASN A 139 2.79 7.96 4.68
N ILE A 140 2.29 7.32 3.61
CA ILE A 140 0.87 7.02 3.46
C ILE A 140 0.47 6.03 4.55
N ILE A 141 -0.58 6.38 5.31
CA ILE A 141 -1.17 5.48 6.29
C ILE A 141 -2.36 4.74 5.70
N ARG A 142 -2.49 3.45 6.03
CA ARG A 142 -3.63 2.61 5.66
C ARG A 142 -3.99 1.63 6.78
N HIS A 143 -5.21 1.11 6.72
CA HIS A 143 -5.64 -0.01 7.54
C HIS A 143 -5.34 -1.34 6.82
N ILE A 144 -4.70 -2.28 7.50
CA ILE A 144 -4.52 -3.66 7.01
C ILE A 144 -5.78 -4.45 7.34
N GLU A 145 -6.56 -4.79 6.31
CA GLU A 145 -7.79 -5.54 6.47
C GLU A 145 -7.54 -7.01 6.86
N GLN A 146 -8.52 -7.63 7.53
CA GLN A 146 -8.48 -9.05 7.89
C GLN A 146 -8.24 -9.97 6.67
N LYS A 147 -8.74 -9.58 5.49
CA LYS A 147 -8.52 -10.33 4.25
C LYS A 147 -7.04 -10.34 3.84
N GLU A 148 -6.33 -9.23 4.04
CA GLU A 148 -4.90 -9.14 3.78
C GLU A 148 -4.10 -9.96 4.79
N LEU A 149 -4.44 -9.87 6.08
CA LEU A 149 -3.85 -10.74 7.11
C LEU A 149 -4.04 -12.23 6.80
N ASN A 150 -5.24 -12.61 6.37
CA ASN A 150 -5.51 -13.98 5.95
C ASN A 150 -4.64 -14.37 4.74
N THR A 151 -4.42 -13.45 3.79
CA THR A 151 -3.55 -13.70 2.64
C THR A 151 -2.10 -13.94 3.08
N LEU A 152 -1.58 -13.10 3.99
CA LEU A 152 -0.24 -13.26 4.56
C LEU A 152 -0.11 -14.58 5.34
N LYS A 153 -1.11 -14.93 6.16
CA LYS A 153 -1.17 -16.23 6.86
C LYS A 153 -1.12 -17.41 5.89
N GLN A 154 -1.96 -17.37 4.84
CA GLN A 154 -1.98 -18.43 3.83
C GLN A 154 -0.68 -18.49 3.03
N ALA A 155 0.03 -17.38 2.83
CA ALA A 155 1.36 -17.38 2.24
C ALA A 155 2.34 -18.20 3.09
N SER A 156 2.36 -17.95 4.40
CA SER A 156 3.20 -18.72 5.35
C SER A 156 2.86 -20.21 5.35
N LEU A 157 1.58 -20.57 5.37
CA LEU A 157 1.12 -21.96 5.37
C LEU A 157 1.48 -22.71 4.08
N ARG A 158 1.52 -22.00 2.95
CA ARG A 158 1.95 -22.53 1.65
C ARG A 158 3.47 -22.54 1.46
N GLY A 159 4.24 -22.08 2.45
CA GLY A 159 5.70 -22.00 2.37
C GLY A 159 6.22 -20.88 1.46
N LEU A 160 5.42 -19.84 1.20
CA LEU A 160 5.82 -18.70 0.39
C LEU A 160 6.65 -17.69 1.19
N VAL A 161 7.52 -16.94 0.50
CA VAL A 161 8.24 -15.79 1.03
C VAL A 161 7.46 -14.50 0.75
N THR A 162 7.29 -13.67 1.77
CA THR A 162 6.68 -12.34 1.65
C THR A 162 7.79 -11.29 1.65
N ILE A 163 7.99 -10.60 0.52
CA ILE A 163 8.92 -9.47 0.42
C ILE A 163 8.20 -8.11 0.42
N SER A 164 6.88 -8.14 0.27
CA SER A 164 5.97 -7.01 0.32
C SER A 164 4.55 -7.56 0.42
N GLN A 165 3.69 -6.78 1.05
CA GLN A 165 2.27 -7.03 1.29
C GLN A 165 1.39 -6.37 0.22
N TYR A 166 1.93 -5.38 -0.49
CA TYR A 166 1.20 -4.67 -1.53
C TYR A 166 0.95 -5.57 -2.72
N TYR A 167 -0.32 -5.72 -3.09
CA TYR A 167 -0.74 -6.57 -4.19
C TYR A 167 -1.03 -5.74 -5.44
N PHE A 168 -0.18 -5.91 -6.44
CA PHE A 168 -0.42 -5.43 -7.80
C PHE A 168 -1.11 -6.56 -8.57
N ARG A 169 -2.42 -6.41 -8.79
CA ARG A 169 -3.14 -7.35 -9.63
C ARG A 169 -2.75 -7.13 -11.09
N ASP A 170 -3.01 -8.10 -11.97
CA ASP A 170 -2.75 -8.02 -13.41
C ASP A 170 -3.45 -6.80 -14.06
N THR A 171 -2.83 -5.63 -13.97
CA THR A 171 -3.33 -4.31 -14.36
C THR A 171 -2.14 -3.43 -14.73
N ARG A 172 -2.45 -2.25 -15.26
CA ARG A 172 -1.48 -1.23 -15.63
C ARG A 172 -1.44 -0.14 -14.58
N ILE A 173 -0.28 0.47 -14.40
CA ILE A 173 -0.10 1.62 -13.53
C ILE A 173 -0.85 2.82 -14.10
N TYR A 174 -0.88 3.00 -15.42
CA TYR A 174 -1.71 4.06 -16.01
C TYR A 174 -3.22 3.81 -15.89
N GLU A 175 -3.69 2.55 -15.85
CA GLU A 175 -5.09 2.24 -15.53
C GLU A 175 -5.40 2.67 -14.09
N SER A 176 -4.51 2.35 -13.14
CA SER A 176 -4.65 2.78 -11.75
C SER A 176 -4.63 4.31 -11.62
N TYR A 177 -3.76 4.99 -12.36
CA TYR A 177 -3.70 6.46 -12.42
C TYR A 177 -4.99 7.08 -12.97
N ILE A 178 -5.46 6.61 -14.13
CA ILE A 178 -6.69 7.11 -14.77
C ILE A 178 -7.89 6.89 -13.84
N LEU A 179 -7.99 5.69 -13.25
CA LEU A 179 -9.06 5.37 -12.32
C LEU A 179 -9.03 6.32 -11.12
N LEU A 180 -7.88 6.46 -10.45
CA LEU A 180 -7.76 7.32 -9.27
C LEU A 180 -8.13 8.77 -9.58
N LYS A 181 -7.70 9.28 -10.74
CA LYS A 181 -8.06 10.62 -11.23
C LYS A 181 -9.55 10.77 -11.47
N HIS A 182 -10.20 9.76 -12.03
CA HIS A 182 -11.64 9.79 -12.27
C HIS A 182 -12.45 9.67 -10.98
N LEU A 183 -12.01 8.84 -10.02
CA LEU A 183 -12.64 8.74 -8.70
C LEU A 183 -12.54 10.07 -7.93
N ALA A 184 -11.41 10.79 -8.04
CA ALA A 184 -11.28 12.13 -7.49
C ALA A 184 -12.26 13.12 -8.13
N TYR A 185 -12.40 13.09 -9.46
CA TYR A 185 -13.39 13.89 -10.18
C TYR A 185 -14.83 13.62 -9.70
N LEU A 186 -15.23 12.34 -9.57
CA LEU A 186 -16.56 11.97 -9.11
C LEU A 186 -16.80 12.40 -7.64
N HIS A 187 -15.80 12.27 -6.77
CA HIS A 187 -15.92 12.78 -5.42
C HIS A 187 -16.16 14.29 -5.39
N PHE A 188 -15.44 15.07 -6.20
CA PHE A 188 -15.68 16.51 -6.33
C PHE A 188 -17.07 16.85 -6.89
N LYS A 189 -17.69 15.94 -7.67
CA LYS A 189 -19.08 16.06 -8.12
C LYS A 189 -20.10 15.70 -7.03
N GLY A 190 -19.67 15.36 -5.82
CA GLY A 190 -20.54 15.07 -4.67
C GLY A 190 -20.88 13.59 -4.47
N PHE A 191 -20.18 12.68 -5.15
CA PHE A 191 -20.41 11.24 -4.95
C PHE A 191 -19.75 10.77 -3.64
N TYR A 192 -20.54 10.09 -2.80
CA TYR A 192 -20.11 9.50 -1.53
C TYR A 192 -19.92 7.96 -1.61
N PHE A 193 -20.24 7.35 -2.74
CA PHE A 193 -20.03 5.94 -3.03
C PHE A 193 -19.96 5.73 -4.55
N ILE A 194 -19.01 4.90 -5.02
CA ILE A 194 -18.87 4.57 -6.44
C ILE A 194 -19.14 3.09 -6.68
N ASN A 195 -20.16 2.79 -7.50
CA ASN A 195 -20.42 1.44 -7.98
C ASN A 195 -19.39 1.09 -9.07
N ARG A 196 -18.45 0.22 -8.72
CA ARG A 196 -17.39 -0.26 -9.61
C ARG A 196 -17.90 -0.78 -10.95
N THR A 197 -18.91 -1.66 -10.92
CA THR A 197 -19.41 -2.34 -12.13
C THR A 197 -20.08 -1.34 -13.08
N GLN A 198 -20.83 -0.41 -12.51
CA GLN A 198 -21.45 0.66 -13.28
C GLN A 198 -20.39 1.56 -13.94
N LEU A 199 -19.44 2.07 -13.15
CA LEU A 199 -18.39 2.94 -13.65
C LEU A 199 -17.54 2.26 -14.74
N GLU A 200 -17.23 0.97 -14.56
CA GLU A 200 -16.52 0.18 -15.55
C GLU A 200 -17.28 0.12 -16.89
N ASN A 201 -18.56 -0.23 -16.85
CA ASN A 201 -19.38 -0.43 -18.05
C ASN A 201 -19.74 0.89 -18.75
N GLU A 202 -20.03 1.94 -17.98
CA GLU A 202 -20.55 3.20 -18.52
C GLU A 202 -19.45 4.18 -18.96
N PHE A 203 -18.25 4.08 -18.38
CA PHE A 203 -17.16 5.03 -18.65
C PHE A 203 -15.82 4.36 -18.95
N LEU A 204 -15.26 3.58 -18.03
CA LEU A 204 -13.86 3.16 -18.12
C LEU A 204 -13.58 2.30 -19.35
N ARG A 205 -14.52 1.43 -19.75
CA ARG A 205 -14.42 0.61 -20.97
C ARG A 205 -14.35 1.42 -22.26
N LYS A 206 -14.74 2.70 -22.26
CA LYS A 206 -14.64 3.55 -23.46
C LYS A 206 -13.19 3.98 -23.75
N ILE A 207 -12.28 3.85 -22.79
CA ILE A 207 -10.87 4.22 -22.95
C ILE A 207 -10.13 3.23 -23.87
N GLY A 208 -10.51 1.95 -23.83
CA GLY A 208 -9.94 0.94 -24.72
C GLY A 208 -8.50 0.57 -24.40
N THR A 209 -8.17 0.40 -23.11
CA THR A 209 -6.85 -0.07 -22.66
C THR A 209 -6.60 -1.55 -22.97
N GLN A 210 -5.40 -2.05 -22.68
CA GLN A 210 -5.02 -3.44 -22.88
C GLN A 210 -5.84 -4.38 -21.97
N ASN A 211 -6.11 -3.96 -20.72
CA ASN A 211 -6.92 -4.74 -19.77
C ASN A 211 -8.33 -4.14 -19.60
N ASN A 212 -8.89 -3.57 -20.67
CA ASN A 212 -10.10 -2.76 -20.63
C ASN A 212 -11.35 -3.46 -20.08
N ASN A 213 -11.41 -4.80 -20.11
CA ASN A 213 -12.52 -5.57 -19.55
C ASN A 213 -12.27 -6.00 -18.10
N ASN A 214 -11.24 -5.46 -17.44
CA ASN A 214 -10.78 -5.90 -16.13
C ASN A 214 -10.37 -4.73 -15.21
N TRP A 215 -11.08 -3.60 -15.31
CA TRP A 215 -10.83 -2.42 -14.46
C TRP A 215 -10.95 -2.73 -12.97
N ARG A 216 -11.71 -3.77 -12.60
CA ARG A 216 -11.69 -4.34 -11.24
C ARG A 216 -10.28 -4.51 -10.68
N ASN A 217 -9.29 -4.87 -11.49
CA ASN A 217 -7.92 -5.05 -11.02
C ASN A 217 -7.26 -3.73 -10.59
N ALA A 218 -7.57 -2.63 -11.27
CA ALA A 218 -7.13 -1.30 -10.88
C ALA A 218 -7.74 -0.87 -9.53
N PHE A 219 -9.04 -1.14 -9.30
CA PHE A 219 -9.66 -0.91 -7.98
C PHE A 219 -8.99 -1.71 -6.87
N ILE A 220 -8.74 -3.00 -7.10
CA ILE A 220 -8.06 -3.86 -6.12
C ILE A 220 -6.66 -3.34 -5.81
N THR A 221 -5.92 -2.92 -6.85
CA THR A 221 -4.58 -2.36 -6.69
C THR A 221 -4.65 -1.07 -5.89
N LEU A 222 -5.45 -0.08 -6.28
CA LEU A 222 -5.60 1.18 -5.53
C LEU A 222 -6.01 0.97 -4.07
N SER A 223 -6.90 0.02 -3.80
CA SER A 223 -7.30 -0.35 -2.44
C SER A 223 -6.14 -0.96 -1.65
N SER A 224 -5.39 -1.89 -2.24
CA SER A 224 -4.21 -2.49 -1.61
C SER A 224 -3.12 -1.45 -1.28
N LEU A 225 -2.99 -0.41 -2.09
CA LEU A 225 -2.04 0.69 -1.88
C LEU A 225 -2.53 1.73 -0.84
N GLY A 226 -3.75 1.60 -0.32
CA GLY A 226 -4.34 2.56 0.62
C GLY A 226 -4.81 3.87 -0.03
N LEU A 227 -5.01 3.87 -1.36
CA LEU A 227 -5.36 5.08 -2.11
C LEU A 227 -6.85 5.31 -2.25
N ILE A 228 -7.66 4.26 -2.03
CA ILE A 228 -9.12 4.36 -2.02
C ILE A 228 -9.73 3.63 -0.82
N THR A 229 -10.90 4.08 -0.39
CA THR A 229 -11.68 3.47 0.70
C THR A 229 -12.52 2.29 0.19
N SER A 230 -13.18 1.57 1.11
CA SER A 230 -14.16 0.53 0.78
C SER A 230 -15.37 1.04 -0.01
N GLN A 231 -15.64 2.35 0.03
CA GLN A 231 -16.68 3.01 -0.78
C GLN A 231 -16.17 3.40 -2.19
N ASN A 232 -14.94 3.00 -2.53
CA ASN A 232 -14.24 3.35 -3.78
C ASN A 232 -14.05 4.86 -3.97
N LEU A 233 -13.83 5.60 -2.89
CA LEU A 233 -13.46 7.02 -2.94
C LEU A 233 -11.98 7.19 -2.65
N PRO A 234 -11.30 8.21 -3.20
CA PRO A 234 -9.91 8.48 -2.85
C PRO A 234 -9.77 8.80 -1.35
N THR A 235 -8.70 8.29 -0.74
CA THR A 235 -8.24 8.76 0.57
C THR A 235 -7.61 10.16 0.42
N PRO A 236 -7.30 10.89 1.51
CA PRO A 236 -6.56 12.15 1.40
C PRO A 236 -5.28 12.03 0.56
N PHE A 237 -4.55 10.93 0.71
CA PHE A 237 -3.37 10.64 -0.10
C PHE A 237 -3.73 10.23 -1.53
N GLY A 238 -4.82 9.48 -1.73
CA GLY A 238 -5.40 9.21 -3.04
C GLY A 238 -5.67 10.50 -3.82
N PHE A 239 -6.22 11.53 -3.17
CA PHE A 239 -6.38 12.86 -3.77
C PHE A 239 -5.05 13.49 -4.14
N THR A 240 -4.06 13.49 -3.23
CA THR A 240 -2.73 14.05 -3.54
C THR A 240 -2.14 13.40 -4.79
N LEU A 241 -2.19 12.07 -4.88
CA LEU A 241 -1.63 11.33 -6.02
C LEU A 241 -2.44 11.51 -7.31
N ALA A 242 -3.77 11.69 -7.22
CA ALA A 242 -4.63 11.94 -8.38
C ALA A 242 -4.30 13.23 -9.15
N HIS A 243 -3.71 14.21 -8.47
CA HIS A 243 -3.35 15.52 -9.05
C HIS A 243 -1.95 15.55 -9.68
N LEU A 244 -1.17 14.49 -9.53
CA LEU A 244 0.15 14.41 -10.14
C LEU A 244 0.04 14.19 -11.66
N THR A 245 1.13 14.50 -12.37
CA THR A 245 1.32 13.97 -13.73
C THR A 245 1.54 12.46 -13.65
N PHE A 246 1.35 11.76 -14.77
CA PHE A 246 1.47 10.29 -14.78
C PHE A 246 2.86 9.82 -14.36
N GLU A 247 3.92 10.46 -14.86
CA GLU A 247 5.29 10.10 -14.52
C GLU A 247 5.59 10.34 -13.02
N ALA A 248 5.07 11.42 -12.44
CA ALA A 248 5.20 11.70 -11.02
C ALA A 248 4.41 10.68 -10.18
N PHE A 249 3.20 10.30 -10.61
CA PHE A 249 2.45 9.21 -10.00
C PHE A 249 3.22 7.88 -10.06
N ALA A 250 3.62 7.45 -11.26
CA ALA A 250 4.25 6.17 -11.49
C ALA A 250 5.61 6.04 -10.78
N SER A 251 6.41 7.11 -10.73
CA SER A 251 7.66 7.13 -9.95
C SER A 251 7.42 6.95 -8.44
N LYS A 252 6.40 7.63 -7.88
CA LYS A 252 6.01 7.42 -6.47
C LYS A 252 5.53 5.99 -6.22
N ILE A 253 4.75 5.42 -7.15
CA ILE A 253 4.31 4.02 -7.03
C ILE A 253 5.50 3.05 -7.08
N MET A 254 6.46 3.29 -7.97
CA MET A 254 7.69 2.50 -8.11
C MET A 254 8.44 2.43 -6.78
N PHE A 255 8.84 3.58 -6.23
CA PHE A 255 9.69 3.61 -5.02
C PHE A 255 8.95 3.21 -3.74
N SER A 256 7.65 3.48 -3.65
CA SER A 256 6.93 3.24 -2.40
C SER A 256 6.40 1.83 -2.26
N TYR A 257 6.07 1.16 -3.37
CA TYR A 257 5.30 -0.08 -3.35
C TYR A 257 5.88 -1.19 -4.22
N MET A 258 6.37 -0.87 -5.41
CA MET A 258 6.82 -1.88 -6.39
C MET A 258 8.29 -2.27 -6.23
N GLN A 259 9.11 -1.38 -5.66
CA GLN A 259 10.56 -1.52 -5.61
C GLN A 259 11.05 -2.89 -5.09
N PRO A 260 10.46 -3.50 -4.04
CA PRO A 260 10.86 -4.84 -3.61
C PRO A 260 10.79 -5.88 -4.73
N TYR A 261 9.68 -5.92 -5.48
CA TYR A 261 9.50 -6.87 -6.59
C TYR A 261 10.38 -6.54 -7.80
N VAL A 262 10.50 -5.26 -8.14
CA VAL A 262 11.29 -4.83 -9.30
C VAL A 262 12.77 -5.07 -9.10
N LYS A 263 13.27 -4.91 -7.86
CA LYS A 263 14.65 -5.26 -7.50
C LYS A 263 14.93 -6.74 -7.76
N GLU A 264 14.05 -7.64 -7.36
CA GLU A 264 14.20 -9.09 -7.63
C GLU A 264 14.28 -9.41 -9.12
N LEU A 265 13.48 -8.73 -9.94
CA LEU A 265 13.52 -8.91 -11.40
C LEU A 265 14.83 -8.39 -12.01
N TYR A 266 15.29 -7.21 -11.58
CA TYR A 266 16.52 -6.61 -12.12
C TYR A 266 17.79 -7.31 -11.66
N GLU A 267 17.81 -7.95 -10.49
CA GLU A 267 18.92 -8.81 -10.08
C GLU A 267 19.07 -10.04 -10.99
N VAL A 268 17.99 -10.51 -11.63
CA VAL A 268 18.04 -11.57 -12.64
C VAL A 268 18.54 -11.03 -13.99
N PHE A 269 18.32 -9.75 -14.29
CA PHE A 269 18.72 -9.12 -15.56
C PHE A 269 20.20 -8.73 -15.53
N ASN A 270 21.07 -9.72 -15.69
CA ASN A 270 22.53 -9.57 -15.60
C ASN A 270 23.19 -8.83 -16.77
N ASN A 271 22.46 -8.54 -17.85
CA ASN A 271 22.99 -7.98 -19.10
C ASN A 271 21.96 -7.07 -19.78
N ARG A 272 22.43 -6.23 -20.71
CA ARG A 272 21.56 -5.39 -21.55
C ARG A 272 20.56 -6.22 -22.38
N ILE A 273 20.96 -7.39 -22.85
CA ILE A 273 20.07 -8.34 -23.53
C ILE A 273 19.96 -9.59 -22.67
N VAL A 274 18.74 -9.92 -22.27
CA VAL A 274 18.42 -11.08 -21.43
C VAL A 274 17.67 -12.10 -22.27
N GLN A 275 18.11 -13.36 -22.23
CA GLN A 275 17.53 -14.49 -22.98
C GLN A 275 16.93 -15.50 -22.00
N LEU A 276 15.86 -15.12 -21.30
CA LEU A 276 15.23 -15.93 -20.26
C LEU A 276 13.72 -15.92 -20.46
N ASN A 277 13.04 -17.05 -20.52
CA ASN A 277 11.58 -17.05 -20.52
C ASN A 277 11.02 -16.73 -19.09
N ASN A 278 9.70 -16.63 -18.94
CA ASN A 278 9.10 -16.30 -17.64
C ASN A 278 9.37 -17.36 -16.56
N GLN A 279 9.46 -18.64 -16.95
CA GLN A 279 9.80 -19.74 -16.04
C GLN A 279 11.26 -19.68 -15.61
N ASP A 280 12.17 -19.31 -16.51
CA ASP A 280 13.59 -19.16 -16.17
C ASP A 280 13.78 -18.05 -15.13
N ILE A 281 13.12 -16.90 -15.32
CA ILE A 281 13.11 -15.78 -14.36
C ILE A 281 12.52 -16.24 -13.01
N LYS A 282 11.38 -16.94 -13.03
CA LYS A 282 10.76 -17.53 -11.83
C LYS A 282 11.75 -18.42 -11.09
N ASN A 283 12.42 -19.33 -11.80
CA ASN A 283 13.33 -20.31 -11.23
C ASN A 283 14.57 -19.64 -10.58
N HIS A 284 15.13 -18.60 -11.19
CA HIS A 284 16.23 -17.85 -10.58
C HIS A 284 15.84 -17.23 -9.24
N ILE A 285 14.66 -16.59 -9.17
CA ILE A 285 14.14 -16.00 -7.93
C ILE A 285 13.82 -17.10 -6.90
N PHE A 286 13.19 -18.19 -7.33
CA PHE A 286 12.86 -19.34 -6.49
C PHE A 286 14.10 -19.93 -5.79
N HIS A 287 15.19 -20.11 -6.53
CA HIS A 287 16.45 -20.63 -5.97
C HIS A 287 17.11 -19.63 -5.01
N LYS A 288 17.06 -18.32 -5.30
CA LYS A 288 17.53 -17.28 -4.37
C LYS A 288 16.83 -17.36 -3.01
N TYR A 289 15.55 -17.72 -2.99
CA TYR A 289 14.73 -17.81 -1.76
C TYR A 289 14.71 -19.21 -1.12
N ASN A 290 15.78 -19.98 -1.31
CA ASN A 290 15.94 -21.34 -0.78
C ASN A 290 14.85 -22.30 -1.25
N ASN A 291 14.58 -22.29 -2.56
CA ASN A 291 13.56 -23.12 -3.21
C ASN A 291 12.14 -22.83 -2.68
N ARG A 292 11.82 -21.54 -2.55
CA ARG A 292 10.48 -21.08 -2.16
C ARG A 292 10.00 -20.00 -3.10
N ASP A 293 8.71 -20.05 -3.41
CA ASP A 293 8.07 -19.01 -4.21
C ASP A 293 7.85 -17.73 -3.40
N VAL A 294 7.94 -16.59 -4.09
CA VAL A 294 7.66 -15.26 -3.55
C VAL A 294 6.19 -14.92 -3.82
N LEU A 295 5.47 -14.54 -2.76
CA LEU A 295 4.09 -14.08 -2.79
C LEU A 295 3.94 -12.93 -3.81
N PHE A 296 2.92 -12.99 -4.68
CA PHE A 296 2.65 -12.00 -5.74
C PHE A 296 3.73 -11.81 -6.82
N LEU A 297 4.77 -12.66 -6.85
CA LEU A 297 5.82 -12.58 -7.86
C LEU A 297 6.03 -13.91 -8.60
N THR A 298 6.23 -15.02 -7.88
CA THR A 298 6.54 -16.32 -8.51
C THR A 298 5.50 -17.42 -8.26
N GLU A 299 4.60 -17.27 -7.27
CA GLU A 299 3.64 -18.31 -6.81
C GLU A 299 2.60 -18.81 -7.84
N SER A 300 2.62 -18.33 -9.09
CA SER A 300 1.62 -18.64 -10.12
C SER A 300 2.26 -19.10 -11.44
N GLU A 301 3.24 -20.01 -11.36
CA GLU A 301 3.90 -20.62 -12.52
C GLU A 301 4.30 -19.61 -13.62
N GLY A 302 4.97 -18.52 -13.21
CA GLY A 302 5.45 -17.48 -14.13
C GLY A 302 4.39 -16.51 -14.65
N ARG A 303 3.10 -16.66 -14.30
CA ARG A 303 2.04 -15.73 -14.71
C ARG A 303 2.27 -14.32 -14.17
N TYR A 304 2.60 -14.19 -12.88
CA TYR A 304 2.88 -12.89 -12.27
C TYR A 304 4.13 -12.24 -12.85
N ILE A 305 5.16 -13.02 -13.20
CA ILE A 305 6.32 -12.51 -13.94
C ILE A 305 5.88 -11.83 -15.24
N SER A 306 4.95 -12.43 -15.98
CA SER A 306 4.42 -11.80 -17.19
C SER A 306 3.75 -10.45 -16.91
N SER A 307 2.94 -10.35 -15.85
CA SER A 307 2.28 -9.10 -15.46
C SER A 307 3.29 -8.02 -15.09
N TRP A 308 4.30 -8.35 -14.28
CA TRP A 308 5.37 -7.43 -13.91
C TRP A 308 6.19 -6.96 -15.11
N LEU A 309 6.59 -7.88 -15.99
CA LEU A 309 7.33 -7.53 -17.21
C LEU A 309 6.51 -6.61 -18.12
N ASN A 310 5.22 -6.90 -18.26
CA ASN A 310 4.30 -6.04 -18.99
C ASN A 310 4.28 -4.63 -18.40
N ILE A 311 4.16 -4.48 -17.07
CA ILE A 311 4.20 -3.17 -16.39
C ILE A 311 5.53 -2.45 -16.68
N LEU A 312 6.66 -3.14 -16.50
CA LEU A 312 7.98 -2.58 -16.75
C LEU A 312 8.16 -2.11 -18.20
N ARG A 313 7.58 -2.82 -19.18
CA ARG A 313 7.62 -2.47 -20.60
C ARG A 313 6.69 -1.32 -20.96
N ASP A 314 5.42 -1.40 -20.60
CA ASP A 314 4.41 -0.49 -21.17
C ASP A 314 4.19 0.75 -20.30
N ASP A 315 4.28 0.61 -18.98
CA ASP A 315 4.04 1.71 -18.04
C ASP A 315 5.30 2.51 -17.77
N PHE A 316 6.43 1.83 -17.54
CA PHE A 316 7.72 2.47 -17.28
C PHE A 316 8.57 2.62 -18.55
N GLY A 317 8.48 1.69 -19.50
CA GLY A 317 9.34 1.71 -20.68
C GLY A 317 10.81 1.43 -20.35
N CYS A 318 11.07 0.67 -19.29
CA CYS A 318 12.42 0.34 -18.81
C CYS A 318 12.99 -0.95 -19.39
N ILE A 319 12.11 -1.78 -19.99
CA ILE A 319 12.49 -2.97 -20.76
C ILE A 319 11.68 -3.02 -22.05
N ASN A 320 12.18 -3.72 -23.06
CA ASN A 320 11.48 -3.98 -24.31
C ASN A 320 11.51 -5.47 -24.67
N PHE A 321 10.38 -5.99 -25.14
CA PHE A 321 10.28 -7.37 -25.63
C PHE A 321 9.03 -7.57 -26.49
N GLN A 322 9.16 -8.46 -27.48
CA GLN A 322 8.04 -8.90 -28.29
C GLN A 322 7.18 -9.94 -27.56
N PRO A 323 5.87 -10.02 -27.83
CA PRO A 323 5.02 -11.05 -27.27
C PRO A 323 5.60 -12.46 -27.47
N ARG A 324 5.61 -13.29 -26.42
CA ARG A 324 6.14 -14.66 -26.40
C ARG A 324 7.65 -14.79 -26.62
N SER A 325 8.39 -13.68 -26.73
CA SER A 325 9.85 -13.69 -26.82
C SER A 325 10.51 -13.97 -25.48
N SER A 326 11.57 -14.78 -25.47
CA SER A 326 12.51 -14.91 -24.34
C SER A 326 13.56 -13.80 -24.34
N GLN A 327 13.76 -13.12 -25.46
CA GLN A 327 14.66 -11.98 -25.57
C GLN A 327 14.02 -10.71 -25.02
N ARG A 328 14.69 -10.10 -24.04
CA ARG A 328 14.36 -8.79 -23.46
C ARG A 328 15.56 -7.85 -23.62
N GLU A 329 15.32 -6.63 -24.07
CA GLU A 329 16.28 -5.55 -24.02
C GLU A 329 16.00 -4.69 -22.79
N ILE A 330 17.02 -4.49 -21.96
CA ILE A 330 16.98 -3.56 -20.83
C ILE A 330 17.34 -2.17 -21.36
N ILE A 331 16.42 -1.21 -21.23
CA ILE A 331 16.60 0.18 -21.68
C ILE A 331 17.27 0.99 -20.56
N TYR A 332 16.79 0.82 -19.33
CA TYR A 332 17.38 1.42 -18.12
C TYR A 332 16.97 0.63 -16.87
N ASN A 333 17.68 0.82 -15.76
CA ASN A 333 17.32 0.25 -14.46
C ASN A 333 16.58 1.29 -13.60
N PRO A 334 15.27 1.15 -13.34
CA PRO A 334 14.50 2.14 -12.58
C PRO A 334 14.93 2.22 -11.12
N ILE A 335 15.59 1.20 -10.58
CA ILE A 335 16.02 1.14 -9.17
C ILE A 335 17.30 1.97 -8.92
N GLU A 336 18.09 2.21 -9.96
CA GLU A 336 19.33 3.00 -9.90
C GLU A 336 19.10 4.50 -10.11
N LEU A 337 17.87 4.88 -10.50
CA LEU A 337 17.51 6.27 -10.79
C LEU A 337 16.96 6.98 -9.55
N ASN A 338 17.21 8.29 -9.45
CA ASN A 338 16.43 9.15 -8.56
C ASN A 338 15.05 9.46 -9.15
N GLU A 339 14.16 10.04 -8.34
CA GLU A 339 12.76 10.31 -8.73
C GLU A 339 12.64 11.18 -9.99
N LEU A 340 13.41 12.27 -10.09
CA LEU A 340 13.35 13.19 -11.24
C LEU A 340 13.83 12.52 -12.53
N SER A 341 14.94 11.78 -12.46
CA SER A 341 15.45 11.02 -13.60
C SER A 341 14.45 9.97 -14.05
N LEU A 342 13.88 9.19 -13.12
CA LEU A 342 12.87 8.18 -13.44
C LEU A 342 11.64 8.80 -14.11
N GLN A 343 11.16 9.95 -13.63
CA GLN A 343 10.04 10.67 -14.25
C GLN A 343 10.33 11.03 -15.71
N GLN A 344 11.53 11.54 -16.00
CA GLN A 344 11.92 11.89 -17.37
C GLN A 344 11.99 10.67 -18.29
N TYR A 345 12.51 9.54 -17.80
CA TYR A 345 12.53 8.30 -18.58
C TYR A 345 11.12 7.75 -18.84
N ILE A 346 10.23 7.75 -17.83
CA ILE A 346 8.83 7.34 -17.99
C ILE A 346 8.15 8.21 -19.05
N ARG A 347 8.34 9.53 -18.99
CA ARG A 347 7.74 10.47 -19.94
C ARG A 347 8.10 10.15 -21.39
N ASN A 348 9.34 9.73 -21.62
CA ASN A 348 9.85 9.49 -22.97
C ASN A 348 9.54 8.09 -23.52
N ASN A 349 9.30 7.10 -22.65
CA ASN A 349 9.24 5.69 -23.05
C ASN A 349 7.90 5.00 -22.74
N SER A 350 7.02 5.61 -21.95
CA SER A 350 5.75 5.00 -21.56
C SER A 350 4.71 5.03 -22.67
N LYS A 351 3.93 3.95 -22.77
CA LYS A 351 2.74 3.87 -23.65
C LYS A 351 1.49 4.47 -23.02
N ALA A 352 1.57 4.93 -21.76
CA ALA A 352 0.44 5.45 -21.00
C ALA A 352 -0.24 6.65 -21.67
N TYR A 353 0.53 7.52 -22.33
CA TYR A 353 0.04 8.82 -22.80
C TYR A 353 -1.08 8.71 -23.84
N GLU A 354 -1.06 7.69 -24.70
CA GLU A 354 -2.17 7.42 -25.63
C GLU A 354 -3.50 7.21 -24.88
N TYR A 355 -3.49 6.43 -23.80
CA TYR A 355 -4.70 6.13 -23.03
C TYR A 355 -5.12 7.29 -22.13
N ILE A 356 -4.16 8.04 -21.60
CA ILE A 356 -4.41 9.26 -20.83
C ILE A 356 -5.07 10.32 -21.73
N GLU A 357 -4.64 10.45 -22.98
CA GLU A 357 -5.27 11.35 -23.95
C GLU A 357 -6.72 10.92 -24.24
N LYS A 358 -6.96 9.64 -24.50
CA LYS A 358 -8.33 9.10 -24.66
C LYS A 358 -9.21 9.40 -23.45
N TYR A 359 -8.69 9.20 -22.23
CA TYR A 359 -9.40 9.56 -21.00
C TYR A 359 -9.73 11.05 -20.93
N ASN A 360 -8.76 11.93 -21.21
CA ASN A 360 -8.98 13.38 -21.18
C ASN A 360 -10.03 13.82 -22.21
N ASN A 361 -10.03 13.20 -23.39
CA ASN A 361 -11.03 13.46 -24.43
C ASN A 361 -12.44 13.03 -23.99
N LEU A 362 -12.57 11.85 -23.36
CA LEU A 362 -13.84 11.41 -22.78
C LEU A 362 -14.32 12.36 -21.67
N LEU A 363 -13.42 12.83 -20.80
CA LEU A 363 -13.76 13.73 -19.70
C LEU A 363 -14.31 15.08 -20.20
N ARG A 364 -13.84 15.58 -21.35
CA ARG A 364 -14.35 16.81 -21.99
C ARG A 364 -15.78 16.69 -22.52
N THR A 365 -16.30 15.46 -22.64
CA THR A 365 -17.68 15.20 -23.09
C THR A 365 -18.68 15.07 -21.95
N LEU A 366 -18.21 15.11 -20.70
CA LEU A 366 -19.00 15.11 -19.46
C LEU A 366 -19.19 16.54 -18.95
#